data_AF-A0A7Y7N639-F1
#
_entry.id   AF-A0A7Y7N639-F1
#
_cell.length_a   1.000
_cell.length_b   1.000
_cell.length_c   1.000
_cell.angle_alpha   90.00
_cell.angle_beta   90.00
_cell.angle_gamma   90.00
#
_symmetry.space_group_name_H-M   'P 1'
#
loop_
_entity.id
_entity.type
_entity.pdbx_description
1 polymer ?
#
loop_
_entity_poly.entity_id
_entity_poly.type
_entity_poly.pdbx_seq_one_letter_code
_entity_poly.pdbx_strand_id
1 'polypeptide(L)' 'MKKLLTWGGTGLLTTAILDPLLYSMMDMPIPWWRDLVMLCAGIGCLYLLFKYRREW' A
#
# COMPACT_ATOMS: atom_id res chain seq x y z
N MET A 1 -15.91 -4.40 -8.50
CA MET A 1 -14.48 -4.78 -8.51
C MET A 1 -13.51 -3.59 -8.40
N LYS A 2 -13.59 -2.56 -9.26
CA LYS A 2 -12.63 -1.43 -9.28
C LYS A 2 -12.52 -0.68 -7.93
N LYS A 3 -13.65 -0.44 -7.24
CA LYS A 3 -13.67 0.19 -5.91
C LYS A 3 -12.88 -0.58 -4.85
N LEU A 4 -12.94 -1.92 -4.85
CA LEU A 4 -12.20 -2.76 -3.90
C LEU A 4 -10.68 -2.70 -4.14
N LEU A 5 -10.25 -2.75 -5.40
CA LEU A 5 -8.82 -2.56 -5.74
C LEU A 5 -8.33 -1.15 -5.44
N THR A 6 -9.17 -0.12 -5.65
CA THR A 6 -8.82 1.25 -5.26
C THR A 6 -8.68 1.35 -3.75
N TRP A 7 -9.64 0.85 -2.99
CA TRP A 7 -9.64 0.90 -1.52
C TRP A 7 -8.45 0.12 -0.93
N GLY A 8 -8.17 -1.08 -1.45
CA GLY A 8 -7.02 -1.88 -1.06
C GLY A 8 -5.69 -1.21 -1.42
N GLY A 9 -5.56 -0.67 -2.64
CA GLY A 9 -4.37 0.06 -3.07
C GLY A 9 -4.11 1.32 -2.23
N THR A 10 -5.11 2.15 -1.99
CA THR A 10 -4.98 3.35 -1.15
C THR A 10 -4.74 3.00 0.31
N GLY A 11 -5.38 1.95 0.84
CA GLY A 11 -5.19 1.49 2.21
C GLY A 11 -3.76 1.02 2.45
N LEU A 12 -3.26 0.13 1.59
CA LEU A 12 -1.90 -0.40 1.68
C LEU A 12 -0.83 0.70 1.52
N LEU A 13 -1.04 1.65 0.61
CA LEU A 13 -0.13 2.80 0.44
C LEU A 13 -0.15 3.73 1.65
N THR A 14 -1.33 4.00 2.22
CA THR A 14 -1.45 4.84 3.40
C THR A 14 -0.76 4.17 4.59
N THR A 15 -0.98 2.86 4.79
CA THR A 15 -0.34 2.11 5.87
C THR A 15 1.18 2.05 5.69
N ALA A 16 1.70 1.88 4.46
CA ALA A 16 3.15 1.90 4.19
C ALA A 16 3.85 3.24 4.53
N ILE A 17 3.09 4.33 4.69
CA ILE A 17 3.61 5.64 5.10
C ILE A 17 3.33 5.90 6.58
N LEU A 18 2.15 5.49 7.05
CA LEU A 18 1.71 5.75 8.42
C LEU A 18 2.42 4.84 9.43
N ASP A 19 2.72 3.60 9.05
CA ASP A 19 3.38 2.60 9.89
C ASP A 19 4.80 3.03 10.34
N PRO A 20 5.71 3.50 9.45
CA PRO A 20 7.03 3.96 9.87
C PRO A 20 6.95 5.27 10.66
N LEU A 21 5.95 6.12 10.38
CA LEU A 21 5.68 7.33 11.16
C LEU A 21 5.24 6.99 12.59
N LEU A 22 4.38 5.98 12.75
CA LEU A 22 3.91 5.52 14.07
C LEU A 22 5.05 4.88 14.88
N TYR A 23 5.86 4.03 14.24
CA TYR A 23 7.03 3.41 14.88
C TYR A 23 8.09 4.45 15.26
N SER A 24 8.27 5.48 14.43
CA SER A 24 9.14 6.62 14.75
C SER A 24 8.63 7.45 15.93
N MET A 25 7.30 7.57 16.13
CA MET A 25 6.72 8.21 17.31
C MET A 25 6.86 7.38 18.59
N MET A 26 6.97 6.06 18.46
CA MET A 26 7.06 5.12 19.57
C MET A 26 8.51 4.74 19.93
N ASP A 27 9.51 5.39 19.32
CA ASP A 27 10.95 5.06 19.46
C ASP A 27 11.27 3.58 19.22
N MET A 28 10.46 2.90 18.39
CA MET A 28 10.62 1.50 18.06
C MET A 28 11.37 1.33 16.73
N PRO A 29 12.14 0.25 16.56
CA PRO A 29 12.82 -0.03 15.30
C PRO A 29 11.78 -0.20 14.18
N ILE A 30 11.90 0.64 13.15
CA ILE A 30 10.98 0.64 12.00
C ILE A 30 11.17 -0.67 11.22
N PRO A 31 10.11 -1.48 11.04
CA PRO A 31 10.19 -2.74 10.29
C PRO A 31 10.13 -2.47 8.79
N TRP A 32 11.22 -1.93 8.22
CA TRP A 32 11.35 -1.54 6.81
C TRP A 32 10.94 -2.62 5.80
N TRP A 33 11.14 -3.89 6.13
CA TRP A 33 10.74 -5.00 5.26
C TRP A 33 9.21 -5.07 5.09
N ARG A 34 8.46 -4.81 6.16
CA ARG A 34 6.99 -4.75 6.11
C ARG A 34 6.54 -3.59 5.24
N ASP A 35 7.16 -2.41 5.41
CA ASP A 35 6.83 -1.23 4.62
C ASP A 35 7.11 -1.41 3.14
N LEU A 36 8.25 -2.01 2.78
CA LEU A 36 8.57 -2.35 1.40
C LEU A 36 7.53 -3.31 0.80
N VAL A 37 7.13 -4.35 1.54
CA VAL A 37 6.11 -5.30 1.08
C VAL A 37 4.74 -4.62 0.92
N MET A 38 4.32 -3.77 1.88
CA MET A 38 3.07 -3.02 1.79
C MET A 38 3.06 -2.02 0.64
N LEU A 39 4.18 -1.33 0.41
CA LEU A 39 4.34 -0.41 -0.71
C LEU A 39 4.27 -1.16 -2.05
N CYS A 40 4.97 -2.29 -2.18
CA CYS A 40 4.88 -3.14 -3.37
C CYS A 40 3.46 -3.69 -3.58
N ALA A 41 2.76 -4.09 -2.52
CA ALA A 41 1.38 -4.58 -2.62
C ALA A 41 0.40 -3.46 -3.05
N GLY A 42 0.57 -2.24 -2.53
CA GLY A 42 -0.20 -1.07 -2.92
C GLY A 42 0.01 -0.67 -4.37
N ILE A 43 1.27 -0.64 -4.83
CA ILE A 43 1.62 -0.41 -6.24
C ILE A 43 1.06 -1.54 -7.11
N GLY A 44 1.14 -2.80 -6.66
CA GLY A 44 0.56 -3.95 -7.36
C GLY A 44 -0.95 -3.83 -7.55
N CYS A 45 -1.69 -3.37 -6.53
CA CYS A 45 -3.12 -3.08 -6.64
C CYS A 45 -3.41 -1.97 -7.66
N LEU A 46 -2.62 -0.88 -7.66
CA LEU A 46 -2.76 0.19 -8.65
C LEU A 46 -2.44 -0.27 -10.07
N TYR A 47 -1.40 -1.10 -10.23
CA TYR A 47 -1.01 -1.67 -11.52
C TYR A 47 -2.12 -2.58 -12.09
N LEU A 48 -2.67 -3.48 -11.27
CA LEU A 48 -3.80 -4.32 -11.66
C LEU A 48 -5.02 -3.46 -12.01
N LEU A 49 -5.27 -2.40 -11.25
CA LEU A 49 -6.37 -1.48 -11.54
C LEU A 49 -6.16 -0.76 -12.87
N PHE A 50 -4.94 -0.42 -13.26
CA PHE A 50 -4.63 0.19 -14.55
C PHE A 50 -4.74 -0.83 -15.70
N LYS A 51 -4.20 -2.04 -15.51
CA LYS A 51 -4.25 -3.14 -16.48
C LYS A 51 -5.69 -3.53 -16.81
N TYR A 52 -6.50 -3.85 -15.80
CA TYR A 52 -7.91 -4.21 -15.96
C TYR A 52 -8.84 -3.01 -16.23
N ARG A 53 -8.30 -1.78 -16.29
CA ARG A 53 -9.06 -0.62 -16.78
C ARG A 53 -9.21 -0.63 -18.30
N ARG A 54 -8.26 -1.25 -19.04
CA ARG A 54 -8.22 -1.30 -20.51
C ARG A 54 -8.92 -2.52 -21.13
N GLU A 55 -9.29 -3.53 -20.35
CA GLU A 55 -10.07 -4.70 -20.80
C GLU A 55 -11.60 -4.44 -20.76
N TRP A 56 -12.00 -3.21 -21.05
CA TRP A 56 -13.38 -2.77 -21.27
C TRP A 56 -13.38 -1.84 -22.49
#